data_AF-I9R9X5-F1
#
_entry.id   AF-I9R9X5-F1
#
_cell.length_a   1.000
_cell.length_b   1.000
_cell.length_c   1.000
_cell.angle_alpha   90.00
_cell.angle_beta   90.00
_cell.angle_gamma   90.00
#
_symmetry.space_group_name_H-M   'P 1'
#
loop_
_entity.id
_entity.type
_entity.pdbx_description
1 polymer ?
#
loop_
_entity_poly.entity_id
_entity_poly.type
_entity_poly.pdbx_seq_one_letter_code
_entity_poly.pdbx_strand_id
1 'polypeptide(L)'
;MKTYIQLLLVVLFLPVLSACDQEDDVIDIFTGKTWYMTYIAVEGQNKMYDFWQNDQDAREKSFKTITGDNYTLVFEGANVNDVAIGTFSGKATSASVNGDWSANGDNRELKITIKNGGGTDGDKYLGKAFMDGLKSAFKYGGDNKNLYIYYKEGQTVKFISFAPQRNSGN
;
A
#
# COMPACT_ATOMS: atom_id res chain seq x y z
N MET A 1 28.82 19.72 -61.44
CA MET A 1 27.43 19.20 -61.38
C MET A 1 27.47 17.74 -60.97
N LYS A 2 26.98 17.42 -59.78
CA LYS A 2 26.12 16.26 -59.43
C LYS A 2 26.02 16.17 -57.91
N THR A 3 24.88 16.62 -57.42
CA THR A 3 24.30 16.41 -56.10
C THR A 3 24.15 14.92 -55.81
N TYR A 4 24.52 14.48 -54.61
CA TYR A 4 23.91 13.32 -53.98
C TYR A 4 23.54 13.67 -52.53
N ILE A 5 22.25 13.58 -52.31
CA ILE A 5 21.47 13.81 -51.10
C ILE A 5 21.40 12.47 -50.33
N GLN A 6 21.14 12.55 -49.00
CA GLN A 6 20.72 11.46 -48.09
C GLN A 6 21.83 10.47 -47.67
N LEU A 7 21.93 10.02 -46.42
CA LEU A 7 20.92 9.88 -45.37
C LEU A 7 21.61 10.01 -44.00
N LEU A 8 21.05 10.84 -43.11
CA LEU A 8 21.39 10.87 -41.70
C LEU A 8 20.89 9.58 -41.05
N LEU A 9 21.78 8.66 -40.65
CA LEU A 9 21.41 7.44 -39.94
C LEU A 9 22.02 7.49 -38.53
N VAL A 10 21.43 8.36 -37.70
CA VAL A 10 21.62 8.28 -36.25
C VAL A 10 20.79 7.10 -35.78
N VAL A 11 21.42 5.94 -35.63
CA VAL A 11 20.84 4.82 -34.91
C VAL A 11 20.82 5.21 -33.43
N LEU A 12 19.70 5.79 -33.00
CA LEU A 12 19.33 5.86 -31.60
C LEU A 12 19.24 4.41 -31.10
N PHE A 13 20.29 3.93 -30.42
CA PHE A 13 20.14 2.92 -29.39
C PHE A 13 19.30 3.56 -28.28
N LEU A 14 17.98 3.58 -28.48
CA LEU A 14 17.06 3.62 -27.36
C LEU A 14 17.39 2.38 -26.54
N PRO A 15 17.79 2.50 -25.26
CA PRO A 15 17.55 1.40 -24.36
C PRO A 15 16.04 1.25 -24.37
N VAL A 16 15.56 0.27 -25.13
CA VAL A 16 14.26 -0.33 -24.85
C VAL A 16 14.47 -0.91 -23.46
N LEU A 17 14.20 -0.09 -22.44
CA LEU A 17 13.79 -0.60 -21.15
C LEU A 17 12.48 -1.32 -21.48
N SER A 18 12.62 -2.54 -21.97
CA SER A 18 11.64 -3.59 -21.77
C SER A 18 11.48 -3.65 -20.26
N ALA A 19 10.57 -2.83 -19.75
CA ALA A 19 9.87 -3.13 -18.52
C ALA A 19 9.33 -4.55 -18.78
N CYS A 20 10.00 -5.54 -18.18
CA CYS A 20 9.56 -6.91 -18.23
C CYS A 20 8.08 -6.92 -17.85
N ASP A 21 7.27 -7.62 -18.65
CA ASP A 21 5.86 -7.87 -18.41
C ASP A 21 5.60 -8.14 -16.93
N GLN A 22 4.92 -7.20 -16.28
CA GLN A 22 4.58 -7.22 -14.85
C GLN A 22 3.07 -7.37 -14.65
N GLU A 23 2.37 -7.88 -15.68
CA GLU A 23 0.92 -8.09 -15.70
C GLU A 23 0.47 -9.25 -14.79
N ASP A 24 1.33 -10.26 -14.55
CA ASP A 24 0.98 -11.44 -13.73
C ASP A 24 1.13 -11.24 -12.20
N ASP A 25 1.61 -10.09 -11.71
CA ASP A 25 2.11 -9.95 -10.32
C ASP A 25 1.11 -9.37 -9.30
N VAL A 26 0.04 -8.68 -9.71
CA VAL A 26 -0.76 -7.88 -8.75
C VAL A 26 -1.52 -8.76 -7.77
N ILE A 27 -2.17 -9.83 -8.24
CA ILE A 27 -2.97 -10.69 -7.38
C ILE A 27 -2.09 -11.43 -6.35
N ASP A 28 -0.87 -11.79 -6.73
CA ASP A 28 0.13 -12.46 -5.89
C ASP A 28 0.70 -11.55 -4.81
N ILE A 29 0.77 -10.24 -5.08
CA ILE A 29 1.03 -9.22 -4.05
C ILE A 29 -0.10 -9.28 -3.02
N PHE A 30 -1.35 -9.05 -3.41
CA PHE A 30 -2.39 -8.82 -2.39
C PHE A 30 -2.84 -10.08 -1.64
N THR A 31 -2.98 -11.21 -2.32
CA THR A 31 -3.80 -12.33 -1.82
C THR A 31 -2.99 -13.51 -1.25
N GLY A 32 -3.70 -14.47 -0.62
CA GLY A 32 -3.11 -15.72 -0.11
C GLY A 32 -2.29 -15.57 1.18
N LYS A 33 -2.38 -14.42 1.86
CA LYS A 33 -1.62 -14.10 3.07
C LYS A 33 -2.34 -13.08 3.94
N THR A 34 -1.93 -13.02 5.21
CA THR A 34 -2.30 -11.93 6.12
C THR A 34 -1.22 -10.88 6.11
N TRP A 35 -1.60 -9.65 5.79
CA TRP A 35 -0.72 -8.49 5.86
C TRP A 35 -0.77 -7.88 7.25
N TYR A 36 0.39 -7.71 7.89
CA TYR A 36 0.54 -7.07 9.20
C TYR A 36 1.20 -5.71 9.04
N MET A 37 0.57 -4.66 9.56
CA MET A 37 1.16 -3.32 9.53
C MET A 37 2.50 -3.31 10.28
N THR A 38 3.50 -2.67 9.68
CA THR A 38 4.83 -2.46 10.27
C THR A 38 4.98 -1.01 10.75
N TYR A 39 4.64 -0.02 9.91
CA TYR A 39 4.65 1.40 10.28
C TYR A 39 3.81 2.25 9.31
N ILE A 40 3.55 3.50 9.69
CA ILE A 40 2.94 4.52 8.83
C ILE A 40 3.91 5.68 8.68
N ALA A 41 4.20 6.12 7.45
CA ALA A 41 5.15 7.20 7.18
C ALA A 41 4.65 8.15 6.10
N VAL A 42 5.27 9.32 6.01
CA VAL A 42 5.09 10.26 4.89
C VAL A 42 5.81 9.70 3.67
N GLU A 43 5.23 9.88 2.47
CA GLU A 43 5.86 9.46 1.22
C GLU A 43 7.29 10.02 1.10
N GLY A 44 8.24 9.16 0.73
CA GLY A 44 9.66 9.50 0.68
C GLY A 44 10.42 9.40 2.02
N GLN A 45 9.73 9.10 3.12
CA GLN A 45 10.36 8.83 4.43
C GLN A 45 10.32 7.35 4.79
N ASN A 46 11.27 6.93 5.62
CA ASN A 46 11.42 5.55 6.12
C ASN A 46 11.30 5.46 7.65
N LYS A 47 10.61 6.42 8.27
CA LYS A 47 10.41 6.49 9.72
C LYS A 47 8.93 6.67 10.05
N MET A 48 8.51 6.10 11.18
CA MET A 48 7.15 6.28 11.70
C MET A 48 6.82 7.77 11.83
N TYR A 49 5.68 8.18 11.27
CA TYR A 49 5.15 9.53 11.44
C TYR A 49 4.75 9.76 12.91
N ASP A 50 5.03 10.95 13.43
CA ASP A 50 4.64 11.30 14.80
C ASP A 50 3.15 11.67 14.86
N PHE A 51 2.32 10.73 15.31
CA PHE A 51 0.90 10.96 15.59
C PHE A 51 0.64 11.50 17.00
N TRP A 52 1.64 11.47 17.89
CA TRP A 52 1.47 11.66 19.32
C TRP A 52 1.84 13.06 19.80
N GLN A 53 2.29 13.95 18.90
CA GLN A 53 2.64 15.34 19.22
C GLN A 53 3.66 15.44 20.37
N ASN A 54 4.68 14.59 20.34
CA ASN A 54 5.69 14.40 21.41
C ASN A 54 5.20 13.77 22.72
N ASP A 55 3.98 13.25 22.81
CA ASP A 55 3.56 12.41 23.95
C ASP A 55 4.24 11.03 23.89
N GLN A 56 5.31 10.88 24.67
CA GLN A 56 6.12 9.65 24.68
C GLN A 56 5.37 8.46 25.26
N ASP A 57 4.56 8.65 26.30
CA ASP A 57 3.79 7.57 26.93
C ASP A 57 2.73 7.02 25.98
N ALA A 58 2.03 7.92 25.28
CA ALA A 58 1.06 7.53 24.26
C ALA A 58 1.74 6.82 23.09
N ARG A 59 2.91 7.32 22.67
CA ARG A 59 3.73 6.69 21.63
C ARG A 59 4.10 5.26 22.01
N GLU A 60 4.68 5.06 23.19
CA GLU A 60 5.07 3.71 23.65
C GLU A 60 3.88 2.76 23.74
N LYS A 61 2.72 3.23 24.22
CA LYS A 61 1.48 2.43 24.27
C LYS A 61 1.02 2.01 22.88
N SER A 62 1.00 2.92 21.91
CA SER A 62 0.65 2.60 20.53
C SER A 62 1.69 1.70 19.85
N PHE A 63 2.99 1.83 20.14
CA PHE A 63 3.96 0.88 19.57
C PHE A 63 3.75 -0.56 20.08
N LYS A 64 3.32 -0.73 21.34
CA LYS A 64 2.97 -2.06 21.88
C LYS A 64 1.78 -2.70 21.17
N THR A 65 0.86 -1.90 20.60
CA THR A 65 -0.28 -2.45 19.85
C THR A 65 0.14 -2.97 18.48
N ILE A 66 1.30 -2.58 17.92
CA ILE A 66 1.90 -3.16 16.70
C ILE A 66 2.54 -4.53 17.00
N THR A 67 1.87 -5.36 17.78
CA THR A 67 2.23 -6.77 18.04
C THR A 67 0.99 -7.67 17.99
N GLY A 68 1.17 -8.99 17.95
CA GLY A 68 0.08 -9.97 17.95
C GLY A 68 -0.76 -9.95 16.67
N ASP A 69 -2.07 -9.77 16.78
CA ASP A 69 -3.00 -9.83 15.64
C ASP A 69 -3.58 -8.46 15.24
N ASN A 70 -3.12 -7.35 15.80
CA ASN A 70 -3.65 -6.02 15.46
C ASN A 70 -3.13 -5.50 14.10
N TYR A 71 -3.88 -4.59 13.49
CA TYR A 71 -3.53 -3.89 12.25
C TYR A 71 -3.27 -4.85 11.09
N THR A 72 -4.23 -5.72 10.82
CA THR A 72 -4.15 -6.72 9.76
C THR A 72 -5.05 -6.41 8.59
N LEU A 73 -4.66 -6.88 7.42
CA LEU A 73 -5.48 -6.96 6.21
C LEU A 73 -5.36 -8.35 5.61
N VAL A 74 -6.47 -8.87 5.11
CA VAL A 74 -6.55 -10.08 4.28
C VAL A 74 -7.32 -9.71 3.03
N PHE A 75 -6.73 -9.98 1.87
CA PHE A 75 -7.34 -9.75 0.57
C PHE A 75 -7.66 -11.09 -0.08
N GLU A 76 -8.86 -11.19 -0.62
CA GLU A 76 -9.31 -12.27 -1.48
C GLU A 76 -9.74 -11.67 -2.82
N GLY A 77 -9.55 -12.39 -3.91
CA GLY A 77 -9.87 -11.87 -5.24
C GLY A 77 -9.26 -12.67 -6.38
N ALA A 78 -9.44 -12.13 -7.59
CA ALA A 78 -8.86 -12.65 -8.82
C ALA A 78 -8.62 -11.49 -9.81
N ASN A 79 -7.87 -11.75 -10.88
CA ASN A 79 -7.71 -10.81 -11.98
C ASN A 79 -8.91 -10.85 -12.93
N VAL A 80 -9.39 -9.68 -13.34
CA VAL A 80 -10.41 -9.49 -14.37
C VAL A 80 -9.96 -8.36 -15.29
N ASN A 81 -9.63 -8.70 -16.55
CA ASN A 81 -9.11 -7.76 -17.54
C ASN A 81 -7.96 -6.89 -16.97
N ASP A 82 -6.93 -7.56 -16.45
CA ASP A 82 -5.67 -6.94 -15.95
C ASP A 82 -5.85 -6.03 -14.71
N VAL A 83 -7.01 -6.09 -14.09
CA VAL A 83 -7.30 -5.47 -12.79
C VAL A 83 -7.55 -6.56 -11.76
N ALA A 84 -6.76 -6.58 -10.70
CA ALA A 84 -7.02 -7.44 -9.54
C ALA A 84 -8.22 -6.87 -8.77
N ILE A 85 -9.26 -7.68 -8.57
CA ILE A 85 -10.47 -7.26 -7.86
C ILE A 85 -10.88 -8.30 -6.82
N GLY A 86 -11.55 -7.85 -5.76
CA GLY A 86 -12.18 -8.78 -4.82
C GLY A 86 -12.63 -8.11 -3.54
N THR A 87 -12.58 -8.86 -2.44
CA THR A 87 -12.98 -8.42 -1.11
C THR A 87 -11.78 -8.35 -0.17
N PHE A 88 -11.88 -7.52 0.84
CA PHE A 88 -10.89 -7.47 1.90
C PHE A 88 -11.56 -7.47 3.27
N SER A 89 -10.81 -7.96 4.26
CA SER A 89 -11.14 -7.81 5.67
C SER A 89 -9.91 -7.33 6.43
N GLY A 90 -10.14 -6.66 7.56
CA GLY A 90 -9.05 -6.18 8.39
C GLY A 90 -9.52 -5.73 9.76
N LYS A 91 -8.55 -5.48 10.64
CA LYS A 91 -8.80 -4.94 11.97
C LYS A 91 -7.66 -4.06 12.45
N ALA A 92 -7.99 -3.03 13.22
CA ALA A 92 -7.05 -2.20 13.96
C ALA A 92 -6.82 -2.82 15.36
N THR A 93 -7.09 -2.11 16.46
CA THR A 93 -6.97 -2.68 17.82
C THR A 93 -8.31 -3.15 18.37
N SER A 94 -9.37 -2.37 18.16
CA SER A 94 -10.73 -2.68 18.61
C SER A 94 -11.76 -2.59 17.47
N ALA A 95 -11.42 -1.91 16.37
CA ALA A 95 -12.28 -1.77 15.21
C ALA A 95 -11.92 -2.79 14.12
N SER A 96 -12.95 -3.25 13.40
CA SER A 96 -12.80 -4.08 12.20
C SER A 96 -13.34 -3.36 10.96
N VAL A 97 -12.93 -3.82 9.79
CA VAL A 97 -13.33 -3.27 8.49
C VAL A 97 -13.42 -4.39 7.46
N ASN A 98 -14.39 -4.30 6.56
CA ASN A 98 -14.43 -5.11 5.35
C ASN A 98 -15.06 -4.34 4.20
N GLY A 99 -14.80 -4.81 2.98
CA GLY A 99 -15.28 -4.16 1.79
C GLY A 99 -14.74 -4.79 0.52
N ASP A 100 -14.82 -4.02 -0.55
CA ASP A 100 -14.28 -4.39 -1.86
C ASP A 100 -12.96 -3.66 -2.11
N TRP A 101 -12.13 -4.24 -2.96
CA TRP A 101 -10.91 -3.61 -3.44
C TRP A 101 -10.71 -3.86 -4.94
N SER A 102 -9.96 -2.96 -5.57
CA SER A 102 -9.39 -3.18 -6.90
C SER A 102 -8.00 -2.57 -7.01
N ALA A 103 -7.07 -3.25 -7.68
CA ALA A 103 -5.74 -2.76 -7.96
C ALA A 103 -5.40 -2.93 -9.45
N ASN A 104 -4.89 -1.86 -10.07
CA ASN A 104 -4.47 -1.87 -11.48
C ASN A 104 -2.95 -2.06 -11.58
N GLY A 105 -2.49 -2.99 -12.43
CA GLY A 105 -1.07 -3.30 -12.62
C GLY A 105 -0.27 -2.15 -13.24
N ASP A 106 -0.85 -1.49 -14.24
CA ASP A 106 -0.18 -0.50 -15.09
C ASP A 106 0.11 0.81 -14.35
N ASN A 107 -0.89 1.35 -13.66
CA ASN A 107 -0.82 2.67 -13.04
C ASN A 107 -0.74 2.64 -11.51
N ARG A 108 -0.76 1.43 -10.92
CA ARG A 108 -0.69 1.18 -9.47
C ARG A 108 -1.82 1.81 -8.67
N GLU A 109 -2.93 2.16 -9.31
CA GLU A 109 -4.15 2.63 -8.64
C GLU A 109 -4.67 1.54 -7.70
N LEU A 110 -5.03 1.94 -6.49
CA LEU A 110 -5.74 1.10 -5.53
C LEU A 110 -7.04 1.79 -5.15
N LYS A 111 -8.16 1.07 -5.27
CA LYS A 111 -9.45 1.51 -4.74
C LYS A 111 -9.86 0.59 -3.61
N ILE A 112 -10.29 1.19 -2.50
CA ILE A 112 -10.85 0.51 -1.34
C ILE A 112 -12.25 1.07 -1.12
N THR A 113 -13.25 0.20 -1.13
CA THR A 113 -14.64 0.55 -0.84
C THR A 113 -15.07 -0.14 0.43
N ILE A 114 -15.17 0.60 1.53
CA ILE A 114 -15.61 0.05 2.82
C ILE A 114 -17.12 -0.22 2.76
N LYS A 115 -17.52 -1.47 3.04
CA LYS A 115 -18.92 -1.87 3.14
C LYS A 115 -19.41 -1.89 4.58
N ASN A 116 -18.61 -2.43 5.49
CA ASN A 116 -18.94 -2.50 6.90
C ASN A 116 -17.72 -2.18 7.77
N GLY A 117 -17.97 -1.63 8.96
CA GLY A 117 -16.90 -1.20 9.86
C GLY A 117 -16.28 0.11 9.38
N GLY A 118 -14.96 0.26 9.56
CA GLY A 118 -14.29 1.54 9.22
C GLY A 118 -14.58 2.66 10.22
N GLY A 119 -15.21 2.33 11.36
CA GLY A 119 -15.49 3.29 12.45
C GLY A 119 -14.24 3.72 13.21
N THR A 120 -14.44 4.51 14.26
CA THR A 120 -13.38 4.95 15.15
C THR A 120 -12.80 3.76 15.93
N ASP A 121 -11.48 3.64 15.95
CA ASP A 121 -10.76 2.66 16.78
C ASP A 121 -10.53 3.21 18.20
N GLY A 122 -10.40 2.33 19.19
CA GLY A 122 -10.11 2.70 20.57
C GLY A 122 -8.74 3.33 20.74
N ASP A 123 -7.76 2.96 19.91
CA ASP A 123 -6.51 3.70 19.79
C ASP A 123 -6.73 4.94 18.91
N LYS A 124 -6.85 6.09 19.57
CA LYS A 124 -7.03 7.39 18.91
C LYS A 124 -5.83 7.86 18.06
N TYR A 125 -4.69 7.16 18.13
CA TYR A 125 -3.48 7.45 17.35
C TYR A 125 -3.35 6.46 16.18
N LEU A 126 -2.65 5.33 16.35
CA LEU A 126 -2.37 4.42 15.23
C LEU A 126 -3.61 3.69 14.74
N GLY A 127 -4.51 3.30 15.66
CA GLY A 127 -5.83 2.75 15.33
C GLY A 127 -6.60 3.64 14.36
N LYS A 128 -6.76 4.90 14.76
CA LYS A 128 -7.38 5.95 13.94
C LYS A 128 -6.65 6.14 12.61
N ALA A 129 -5.33 6.30 12.62
CA ALA A 129 -4.53 6.55 11.42
C ALA A 129 -4.61 5.40 10.41
N PHE A 130 -4.61 4.15 10.89
CA PHE A 130 -4.81 2.96 10.07
C PHE A 130 -6.18 3.00 9.37
N MET A 131 -7.25 3.20 10.14
CA MET A 131 -8.61 3.22 9.61
C MET A 131 -8.86 4.37 8.64
N ASP A 132 -8.33 5.55 8.92
CA ASP A 132 -8.47 6.71 8.04
C ASP A 132 -7.62 6.58 6.78
N GLY A 133 -6.44 5.94 6.88
CA GLY A 133 -5.63 5.62 5.71
C GLY A 133 -6.33 4.69 4.74
N LEU A 134 -7.04 3.67 5.23
CA LEU A 134 -7.83 2.77 4.37
C LEU A 134 -8.99 3.49 3.65
N LYS A 135 -9.66 4.44 4.33
CA LYS A 135 -10.76 5.23 3.73
C LYS A 135 -10.30 6.13 2.59
N SER A 136 -9.04 6.53 2.61
CA SER A 136 -8.46 7.54 1.71
C SER A 136 -7.34 6.97 0.83
N ALA A 137 -7.26 5.63 0.75
CA ALA A 137 -6.30 4.91 -0.08
C ALA A 137 -6.57 5.17 -1.57
N PHE A 138 -5.50 5.33 -2.33
CA PHE A 138 -5.60 5.61 -3.78
C PHE A 138 -4.54 4.93 -4.64
N LYS A 139 -3.44 4.45 -4.04
CA LYS A 139 -2.30 3.85 -4.75
C LYS A 139 -1.69 2.75 -3.90
N TYR A 140 -1.13 1.73 -4.54
CA TYR A 140 -0.33 0.72 -3.88
C TYR A 140 1.11 0.68 -4.38
N GLY A 141 1.97 0.02 -3.62
CA GLY A 141 3.32 -0.34 -4.02
C GLY A 141 3.78 -1.61 -3.32
N GLY A 142 4.96 -2.08 -3.69
CA GLY A 142 5.57 -3.26 -3.10
C GLY A 142 5.51 -4.50 -3.99
N ASP A 143 5.67 -5.66 -3.34
CA ASP A 143 5.87 -6.99 -3.91
C ASP A 143 5.24 -8.06 -2.98
N ASN A 144 5.53 -9.34 -3.21
CA ASN A 144 5.00 -10.44 -2.40
C ASN A 144 5.52 -10.49 -0.95
N LYS A 145 6.51 -9.65 -0.58
CA LYS A 145 7.09 -9.55 0.77
C LYS A 145 6.70 -8.26 1.49
N ASN A 146 6.41 -7.19 0.76
CA ASN A 146 6.06 -5.90 1.33
C ASN A 146 4.89 -5.29 0.57
N LEU A 147 3.89 -4.78 1.29
CA LEU A 147 2.79 -4.02 0.69
C LEU A 147 2.81 -2.60 1.26
N TYR A 148 2.63 -1.62 0.39
CA TYR A 148 2.48 -0.22 0.76
C TYR A 148 1.13 0.28 0.26
N ILE A 149 0.28 0.78 1.16
CA ILE A 149 -1.00 1.42 0.81
C ILE A 149 -0.85 2.92 1.03
N TYR A 150 -0.89 3.69 -0.06
CA TYR A 150 -0.76 5.15 -0.04
C TYR A 150 -2.12 5.81 0.08
N TYR A 151 -2.19 6.83 0.93
CA TYR A 151 -3.39 7.57 1.22
C TYR A 151 -3.11 9.07 1.35
N LYS A 152 -4.16 9.89 1.16
CA LYS A 152 -4.07 11.36 1.29
C LYS A 152 -4.64 11.82 2.62
N GLU A 153 -3.88 12.62 3.35
CA GLU A 153 -4.34 13.37 4.51
C GLU A 153 -4.11 14.86 4.24
N GLY A 154 -5.16 15.55 3.77
CA GLY A 154 -5.04 16.90 3.22
C GLY A 154 -4.10 16.92 2.02
N GLN A 155 -3.05 17.75 2.08
CA GLN A 155 -2.02 17.85 1.03
C GLN A 155 -0.87 16.84 1.22
N THR A 156 -0.87 16.08 2.32
CA THR A 156 0.21 15.13 2.62
C THR A 156 -0.14 13.75 2.11
N VAL A 157 0.77 13.12 1.38
CA VAL A 157 0.70 11.69 1.07
C VAL A 157 1.45 10.91 2.14
N LYS A 158 0.76 9.94 2.74
CA LYS A 158 1.33 8.97 3.66
C LYS A 158 1.13 7.57 3.11
N PHE A 159 1.84 6.60 3.66
CA PHE A 159 1.64 5.19 3.36
C PHE A 159 1.62 4.35 4.63
N ILE A 160 0.80 3.30 4.61
CA ILE A 160 0.82 2.21 5.58
C ILE A 160 1.68 1.09 4.98
N SER A 161 2.73 0.70 5.69
CA SER A 161 3.59 -0.42 5.29
C SER A 161 3.14 -1.70 5.97
N PHE A 162 3.19 -2.80 5.22
CA PHE A 162 2.82 -4.13 5.69
C PHE A 162 3.86 -5.18 5.29
N ALA A 163 3.94 -6.25 6.07
CA ALA A 163 4.68 -7.47 5.77
C ALA A 163 3.79 -8.70 6.05
N PRO A 164 3.95 -9.82 5.32
CA PRO A 164 3.14 -11.03 5.52
C PRO A 164 3.54 -11.82 6.77
N GLN A 165 4.73 -11.53 7.30
CA GLN A 165 5.20 -11.99 8.60
C GLN A 165 5.43 -10.78 9.48
N ARG A 166 5.08 -10.88 10.76
CA ARG A 166 5.57 -9.91 11.74
C ARG A 166 7.09 -9.99 11.73
N ASN A 167 7.76 -8.84 11.68
CA ASN A 167 9.15 -8.80 12.08
C ASN A 167 9.19 -9.27 13.53
N SER A 168 9.67 -10.51 13.74
CA SER A 168 10.02 -11.01 15.05
C SER A 168 11.09 -10.06 15.56
N GLY A 169 10.68 -9.10 16.40
CA GLY A 169 11.64 -8.22 17.06
C GLY A 169 12.63 -9.10 17.81
N ASN A 170 13.87 -9.12 17.35
CA ASN A 170 15.00 -9.53 18.17
C ASN A 170 15.30 -8.43 19.18
#